data_AF-A0A522PWX7-F1
#
_entry.id   AF-A0A522PWX7-F1
#
_cell.length_a   1.000
_cell.length_b   1.000
_cell.length_c   1.000
_cell.angle_alpha   90.00
_cell.angle_beta   90.00
_cell.angle_gamma   90.00
#
_symmetry.space_group_name_H-M   'P 1'
#
loop_
_entity.id
_entity.type
_entity.pdbx_description
1 polymer ?
#
loop_
_entity_poly.entity_id
_entity_poly.type
_entity_poly.pdbx_seq_one_letter_code
_entity_poly.pdbx_strand_id
1 'polypeptide(L)'
;MKTRLLCLAFLCAMPFAAWAQDVHYQPDWASLNQRPIPQWFDQAKFGIFIHWGVYSVPAFADPHATGGEAYAEWYWNHMHDKNGPTWAFHVRNYGENFQYQDFAGQFKARLFNPGQWAALFAEAGAKYVVLTSKHHEGFCLWPCPASWNWNSVDIGPHQDLAGELSKAVVARGLKMGFYYSLYEWYNPLYLQHSASYVTGHMVPQMKDLVERYHPSILWTDGEWEQPSSYWHSTDFLAWLFNDSPVKSDIVINDRWGKETRGADGGFYTSEYGMAHGKQAEYASVHKWEECQGIGKSFGYNRMETASDYKSAAQLIHLLVDSVAKGGNLLLDIGPTADG
;
A
#
# COMPACT_ATOMS: atom_id res chain seq x y z
N MET A 1 75.82 30.67 14.87
CA MET A 1 74.60 29.94 15.27
C MET A 1 73.39 30.79 14.86
N LYS A 2 72.60 30.35 13.87
CA LYS A 2 71.39 31.03 13.41
C LYS A 2 70.17 30.33 14.02
N THR A 3 69.48 30.99 14.95
CA THR A 3 68.27 30.47 15.60
C THR A 3 67.06 30.87 14.76
N ARG A 4 66.35 29.91 14.17
CA ARG A 4 65.07 30.13 13.49
C ARG A 4 63.94 29.88 14.50
N LEU A 5 63.11 30.90 14.76
CA LEU A 5 61.82 30.76 15.44
C LEU A 5 60.83 30.08 14.48
N LEU A 6 60.22 28.98 14.89
CA LEU A 6 59.00 28.45 14.28
C LEU A 6 57.79 29.04 15.03
N CYS A 7 56.97 29.82 14.33
CA CYS A 7 55.62 30.16 14.78
C CYS A 7 54.67 29.01 14.41
N LEU A 8 54.13 28.30 15.41
CA LEU A 8 52.99 27.41 15.23
C LEU A 8 51.71 28.24 15.17
N ALA A 9 51.03 28.23 14.03
CA ALA A 9 49.67 28.75 13.91
C ALA A 9 48.69 27.66 14.38
N PHE A 10 48.02 27.91 15.51
CA PHE A 10 46.87 27.12 15.96
C PHE A 10 45.65 27.50 15.11
N LEU A 11 45.25 26.65 14.16
CA LEU A 11 43.95 26.75 13.51
C LEU A 11 42.89 26.18 14.45
N CYS A 12 42.14 27.05 15.12
CA CYS A 12 40.88 26.69 15.77
C CYS A 12 39.86 26.30 14.70
N ALA A 13 39.65 25.01 14.49
CA ALA A 13 38.49 24.52 13.75
C ALA A 13 37.25 24.62 14.66
N MET A 14 36.41 25.64 14.44
CA MET A 14 35.07 25.64 15.02
C MET A 14 34.22 24.58 14.29
N PRO A 15 33.51 23.70 15.00
CA PRO A 15 32.56 22.81 14.36
C PRO A 15 31.36 23.64 13.89
N PHE A 16 31.19 23.75 12.58
CA PHE A 16 29.91 24.16 12.00
C PHE A 16 28.90 23.07 12.32
N ALA A 17 28.15 23.22 13.42
CA ALA A 17 26.89 22.54 13.58
C ALA A 17 25.95 23.14 12.53
N ALA A 18 25.77 22.45 11.41
CA ALA A 18 24.70 22.76 10.47
C ALA A 18 23.38 22.43 11.18
N TRP A 19 22.68 23.46 11.63
CA TRP A 19 21.29 23.32 12.02
C TRP A 19 20.53 23.02 10.73
N ALA A 20 20.12 21.77 10.54
CA ALA A 20 19.19 21.44 9.46
C ALA A 20 17.96 22.32 9.66
N GLN A 21 17.68 23.21 8.71
CA GLN A 21 16.41 23.91 8.69
C GLN A 21 15.32 22.84 8.53
N ASP A 22 14.41 22.77 9.50
CA ASP A 22 13.18 21.99 9.34
C ASP A 22 12.44 22.56 8.13
N VAL A 23 12.50 21.86 7.00
CA VAL A 23 11.78 22.21 5.78
C VAL A 23 10.30 22.04 6.08
N HIS A 24 9.56 23.15 6.00
CA HIS A 24 8.11 23.13 6.18
C HIS A 24 7.42 23.04 4.82
N TYR A 25 6.62 21.99 4.62
CA TYR A 25 5.93 21.71 3.36
C TYR A 25 4.55 22.38 3.34
N GLN A 26 4.26 23.15 2.28
CA GLN A 26 2.94 23.75 2.05
C GLN A 26 1.99 22.71 1.44
N PRO A 27 0.65 22.86 1.62
CA PRO A 27 -0.35 21.96 1.06
C PRO A 27 -0.58 22.17 -0.44
N ASP A 28 0.51 22.16 -1.21
CA ASP A 28 0.52 22.22 -2.68
C ASP A 28 1.61 21.32 -3.26
N TRP A 29 1.38 20.81 -4.47
CA TRP A 29 2.29 19.86 -5.10
C TRP A 29 3.68 20.44 -5.38
N ALA A 30 3.79 21.74 -5.66
CA ALA A 30 5.07 22.38 -5.92
C ALA A 30 5.98 22.37 -4.68
N SER A 31 5.40 22.45 -3.47
CA SER A 31 6.12 22.27 -2.21
C SER A 31 6.31 20.79 -1.85
N LEU A 32 5.26 19.98 -1.91
CA LEU A 32 5.30 18.58 -1.48
C LEU A 32 6.27 17.73 -2.29
N ASN A 33 6.35 17.93 -3.61
CA ASN A 33 7.26 17.19 -4.50
C ASN A 33 8.74 17.56 -4.30
N GLN A 34 9.05 18.59 -3.51
CA GLN A 34 10.44 18.89 -3.14
C GLN A 34 10.96 17.96 -2.04
N ARG A 35 10.09 17.17 -1.39
CA ARG A 35 10.52 16.24 -0.37
C ARG A 35 11.38 15.13 -1.00
N PRO A 36 12.65 14.98 -0.59
CA PRO A 36 13.51 13.93 -1.15
C PRO A 36 12.99 12.55 -0.77
N ILE A 37 13.16 11.58 -1.68
CA ILE A 37 12.91 10.17 -1.36
C ILE A 37 13.89 9.72 -0.25
N PRO A 38 13.40 9.17 0.88
CA PRO A 38 14.22 8.53 1.88
C PRO A 38 15.15 7.47 1.27
N GLN A 39 16.43 7.54 1.62
CA GLN A 39 17.48 6.69 1.04
C GLN A 39 17.20 5.19 1.20
N TRP A 40 16.57 4.80 2.32
CA TRP A 40 16.24 3.41 2.58
C TRP A 40 15.32 2.83 1.49
N PHE A 41 14.36 3.61 0.99
CA PHE A 41 13.39 3.14 0.00
C PHE A 41 14.07 2.98 -1.36
N ASP A 42 14.93 3.92 -1.74
CA ASP A 42 15.73 3.72 -2.95
C ASP A 42 16.58 2.45 -2.85
N GLN A 43 17.25 2.20 -1.73
CA GLN A 43 18.14 1.05 -1.56
C GLN A 43 17.42 -0.29 -1.38
N ALA A 44 16.13 -0.29 -1.02
CA ALA A 44 15.37 -1.49 -0.66
C ALA A 44 15.19 -2.46 -1.84
N LYS A 45 14.90 -1.95 -3.03
CA LYS A 45 14.71 -2.66 -4.31
C LYS A 45 13.57 -3.68 -4.37
N PHE A 46 13.27 -4.38 -3.29
CA PHE A 46 12.27 -5.45 -3.25
C PHE A 46 11.42 -5.39 -1.96
N GLY A 47 10.11 -5.42 -2.14
CA GLY A 47 9.12 -5.50 -1.07
C GLY A 47 8.01 -6.51 -1.36
N ILE A 48 7.27 -6.86 -0.30
CA ILE A 48 6.09 -7.73 -0.38
C ILE A 48 4.83 -6.91 -0.21
N PHE A 49 3.90 -7.06 -1.15
CA PHE A 49 2.54 -6.54 -1.04
C PHE A 49 1.62 -7.67 -0.55
N ILE A 50 0.58 -7.34 0.20
CA ILE A 50 -0.37 -8.31 0.73
C ILE A 50 -1.79 -7.81 0.53
N HIS A 51 -2.53 -8.45 -0.37
CA HIS A 51 -3.99 -8.30 -0.50
C HIS A 51 -4.70 -9.40 0.26
N TRP A 52 -5.21 -9.03 1.43
CA TRP A 52 -5.89 -9.93 2.34
C TRP A 52 -7.07 -9.21 2.98
N GLY A 53 -8.24 -9.86 3.00
CA GLY A 53 -9.45 -9.22 3.50
C GLY A 53 -10.65 -10.16 3.42
N VAL A 54 -11.86 -9.59 3.48
CA VAL A 54 -13.09 -10.38 3.44
C VAL A 54 -13.21 -11.12 2.11
N TYR A 55 -12.73 -10.52 1.02
CA TYR A 55 -12.68 -11.12 -0.32
C TYR A 55 -11.85 -12.40 -0.40
N SER A 56 -10.92 -12.63 0.54
CA SER A 56 -10.15 -13.88 0.63
C SER A 56 -11.02 -15.08 1.07
N VAL A 57 -12.24 -14.85 1.55
CA VAL A 57 -13.20 -15.91 1.88
C VAL A 57 -13.82 -16.51 0.61
N PRO A 58 -14.49 -15.72 -0.25
CA PRO A 58 -15.00 -16.24 -1.52
C PRO A 58 -13.90 -16.47 -2.54
N ALA A 59 -12.74 -15.80 -2.45
CA ALA A 59 -11.49 -16.12 -3.17
C ALA A 59 -11.71 -16.55 -4.63
N PHE A 60 -12.43 -15.73 -5.39
CA PHE A 60 -12.86 -16.10 -6.74
C PHE A 60 -12.82 -14.87 -7.65
N ALA A 61 -12.17 -15.04 -8.78
CA ALA A 61 -12.37 -14.24 -9.99
C ALA A 61 -12.30 -15.17 -11.19
N ASP A 62 -12.78 -14.72 -12.35
CA ASP A 62 -12.68 -15.49 -13.58
C ASP A 62 -11.20 -15.62 -13.99
N PRO A 63 -10.62 -16.83 -14.03
CA PRO A 63 -9.21 -17.03 -14.37
C PRO A 63 -8.87 -16.71 -15.84
N HIS A 64 -9.89 -16.54 -16.70
CA HIS A 64 -9.75 -16.17 -18.11
C HIS A 64 -9.95 -14.69 -18.37
N ALA A 65 -10.42 -13.94 -17.37
CA ALA A 65 -10.59 -12.50 -17.50
C ALA A 65 -9.25 -11.76 -17.56
N THR A 66 -9.29 -10.52 -18.02
CA THR A 66 -8.13 -9.62 -18.09
C THR A 66 -8.44 -8.30 -17.41
N GLY A 67 -7.41 -7.62 -16.87
CA GLY A 67 -7.61 -6.39 -16.12
C GLY A 67 -8.37 -6.65 -14.82
N GLY A 68 -9.10 -5.64 -14.34
CA GLY A 68 -9.78 -5.71 -13.04
C GLY A 68 -10.69 -6.91 -12.87
N GLU A 69 -11.29 -7.45 -13.94
CA GLU A 69 -12.15 -8.65 -13.88
C GLU A 69 -11.43 -9.92 -13.40
N ALA A 70 -10.09 -9.97 -13.50
CA ALA A 70 -9.27 -11.07 -12.99
C ALA A 70 -8.96 -10.97 -11.49
N TYR A 71 -9.32 -9.86 -10.84
CA TYR A 71 -8.95 -9.55 -9.47
C TYR A 71 -10.00 -10.11 -8.48
N ALA A 72 -9.58 -11.06 -7.64
CA ALA A 72 -10.45 -11.70 -6.66
C ALA A 72 -10.83 -10.75 -5.51
N GLU A 73 -10.01 -9.75 -5.23
CA GLU A 73 -10.30 -8.68 -4.27
C GLU A 73 -11.38 -7.71 -4.74
N TRP A 74 -11.82 -7.82 -6.01
CA TRP A 74 -12.97 -7.14 -6.59
C TRP A 74 -14.27 -7.96 -6.54
N TYR A 75 -14.29 -9.07 -5.78
CA TYR A 75 -15.45 -9.95 -5.68
C TYR A 75 -16.75 -9.20 -5.39
N TRP A 76 -16.76 -8.29 -4.41
CA TRP A 76 -17.97 -7.53 -4.06
C TRP A 76 -18.46 -6.72 -5.26
N ASN A 77 -17.57 -6.01 -5.96
CA ASN A 77 -17.95 -5.25 -7.14
C ASN A 77 -18.49 -6.15 -8.27
N HIS A 78 -17.79 -7.25 -8.57
CA HIS A 78 -18.19 -8.14 -9.67
C HIS A 78 -19.48 -8.92 -9.39
N MET A 79 -19.84 -9.20 -8.13
CA MET A 79 -21.12 -9.87 -7.82
C MET A 79 -22.35 -8.98 -8.05
N HIS A 80 -22.17 -7.69 -8.33
CA HIS A 80 -23.26 -6.80 -8.75
C HIS A 80 -23.66 -6.98 -10.21
N ASP A 81 -22.78 -7.49 -11.09
CA ASP A 81 -23.18 -7.90 -12.43
C ASP A 81 -23.90 -9.26 -12.38
N LYS A 82 -25.22 -9.22 -12.48
CA LYS A 82 -26.09 -10.41 -12.42
C LYS A 82 -25.95 -11.35 -13.62
N ASN A 83 -25.23 -10.96 -14.66
CA ASN A 83 -24.91 -11.83 -15.80
C ASN A 83 -23.45 -12.32 -15.76
N GLY A 84 -22.66 -11.86 -14.80
CA GLY A 84 -21.23 -12.13 -14.71
C GLY A 84 -20.88 -13.48 -14.06
N PRO A 85 -19.65 -13.97 -14.28
CA PRO A 85 -19.17 -15.23 -13.73
C PRO A 85 -19.13 -15.23 -12.19
N THR A 86 -18.81 -14.09 -11.58
CA THR A 86 -18.79 -13.93 -10.12
C THR A 86 -20.18 -14.09 -9.52
N TRP A 87 -21.22 -13.52 -10.13
CA TRP A 87 -22.59 -13.71 -9.67
C TRP A 87 -23.07 -15.16 -9.84
N ALA A 88 -22.79 -15.77 -10.99
CA ALA A 88 -23.12 -17.18 -11.22
C ALA A 88 -22.44 -18.10 -10.20
N PHE A 89 -21.18 -17.84 -9.87
CA PHE A 89 -20.46 -18.52 -8.78
C PHE A 89 -21.11 -18.22 -7.43
N HIS A 90 -21.45 -16.97 -7.14
CA HIS A 90 -22.04 -16.56 -5.86
C HIS A 90 -23.36 -17.29 -5.58
N VAL A 91 -24.30 -17.25 -6.53
CA VAL A 91 -25.61 -17.90 -6.42
C VAL A 91 -25.46 -19.41 -6.26
N ARG A 92 -24.55 -20.03 -7.01
CA ARG A 92 -24.33 -21.48 -6.95
C ARG A 92 -23.80 -21.96 -5.60
N ASN A 93 -22.91 -21.19 -4.96
CA ASN A 93 -22.19 -21.62 -3.76
C ASN A 93 -22.80 -21.08 -2.44
N TYR A 94 -23.42 -19.90 -2.48
CA TYR A 94 -23.91 -19.20 -1.28
C TYR A 94 -25.41 -18.86 -1.35
N GLY A 95 -25.97 -18.75 -2.56
CA GLY A 95 -27.37 -18.40 -2.80
C GLY A 95 -27.59 -16.91 -3.07
N GLU A 96 -28.67 -16.58 -3.76
CA GLU A 96 -28.98 -15.21 -4.20
C GLU A 96 -29.18 -14.20 -3.05
N ASN A 97 -29.64 -14.68 -1.90
CA ASN A 97 -29.90 -13.83 -0.73
C ASN A 97 -28.67 -13.62 0.16
N PHE A 98 -27.56 -14.34 -0.08
CA PHE A 98 -26.33 -14.18 0.68
C PHE A 98 -25.68 -12.84 0.30
N GLN A 99 -25.42 -11.99 1.29
CA GLN A 99 -24.82 -10.68 1.05
C GLN A 99 -23.30 -10.76 1.20
N TYR A 100 -22.58 -9.83 0.57
CA TYR A 100 -21.13 -9.78 0.70
C TYR A 100 -20.67 -9.66 2.15
N GLN A 101 -21.40 -8.87 2.94
CA GLN A 101 -21.13 -8.62 4.36
C GLN A 101 -21.22 -9.89 5.21
N ASP A 102 -21.97 -10.91 4.78
CA ASP A 102 -22.07 -12.19 5.48
C ASP A 102 -20.72 -12.97 5.46
N PHE A 103 -19.80 -12.63 4.55
CA PHE A 103 -18.43 -13.16 4.57
C PHE A 103 -17.56 -12.60 5.69
N ALA A 104 -17.85 -11.41 6.24
CA ALA A 104 -17.01 -10.82 7.29
C ALA A 104 -16.95 -11.70 8.54
N GLY A 105 -18.07 -12.37 8.88
CA GLY A 105 -18.12 -13.36 9.95
C GLY A 105 -17.31 -14.62 9.65
N GLN A 106 -17.04 -14.93 8.38
CA GLN A 106 -16.30 -16.12 7.93
C GLN A 106 -14.81 -15.87 7.72
N PHE A 107 -14.39 -14.61 7.57
CA PHE A 107 -12.99 -14.22 7.60
C PHE A 107 -12.46 -14.40 9.02
N LYS A 108 -11.78 -15.52 9.30
CA LYS A 108 -11.41 -15.89 10.68
C LYS A 108 -9.93 -15.83 10.98
N ALA A 109 -9.05 -15.83 9.98
CA ALA A 109 -7.59 -15.77 10.19
C ALA A 109 -7.07 -16.79 11.24
N ARG A 110 -7.62 -18.01 11.29
CA ARG A 110 -7.34 -18.96 12.38
C ARG A 110 -5.92 -19.53 12.39
N LEU A 111 -5.28 -19.54 11.23
CA LEU A 111 -3.91 -20.01 11.00
C LEU A 111 -2.92 -18.87 10.83
N PHE A 112 -3.39 -17.61 10.88
CA PHE A 112 -2.55 -16.44 10.79
C PHE A 112 -1.46 -16.46 11.86
N ASN A 113 -0.21 -16.48 11.40
CA ASN A 113 0.98 -16.39 12.24
C ASN A 113 1.89 -15.27 11.71
N PRO A 114 1.83 -14.06 12.29
CA PRO A 114 2.60 -12.93 11.80
C PRO A 114 4.11 -13.16 11.91
N GLY A 115 4.56 -13.96 12.88
CA GLY A 115 5.97 -14.31 13.05
C GLY A 115 6.48 -15.23 11.94
N GLN A 116 5.65 -16.16 11.47
CA GLN A 116 5.95 -17.02 10.32
C GLN A 116 5.97 -16.23 9.01
N TRP A 117 4.97 -15.38 8.80
CA TRP A 117 4.91 -14.50 7.62
C TRP A 117 6.13 -13.58 7.54
N ALA A 118 6.46 -12.87 8.62
CA ALA A 118 7.62 -11.99 8.67
C ALA A 118 8.94 -12.75 8.46
N ALA A 119 9.05 -14.01 8.92
CA ALA A 119 10.19 -14.87 8.63
C ALA A 119 10.32 -15.14 7.13
N LEU A 120 9.23 -15.57 6.50
CA LEU A 120 9.17 -15.89 5.08
C LEU A 120 9.52 -14.66 4.22
N PHE A 121 9.02 -13.48 4.57
CA PHE A 121 9.31 -12.25 3.83
C PHE A 121 10.80 -11.87 3.89
N ALA A 122 11.41 -12.03 5.07
CA ALA A 122 12.85 -11.79 5.24
C ALA A 122 13.69 -12.82 4.47
N GLU A 123 13.30 -14.10 4.50
CA GLU A 123 13.96 -15.19 3.75
C GLU A 123 13.84 -15.02 2.23
N ALA A 124 12.71 -14.48 1.74
CA ALA A 124 12.54 -14.10 0.35
C ALA A 124 13.44 -12.92 -0.08
N GLY A 125 14.08 -12.23 0.87
CA GLY A 125 14.99 -11.12 0.62
C GLY A 125 14.33 -9.74 0.59
N ALA A 126 13.04 -9.65 0.92
CA ALA A 126 12.32 -8.39 0.98
C ALA A 126 12.95 -7.44 2.01
N LYS A 127 12.79 -6.14 1.79
CA LYS A 127 13.24 -5.07 2.72
C LYS A 127 12.09 -4.29 3.32
N TYR A 128 10.91 -4.40 2.73
CA TYR A 128 9.69 -3.80 3.23
C TYR A 128 8.47 -4.65 2.91
N VAL A 129 7.40 -4.42 3.66
CA VAL A 129 6.10 -5.07 3.50
C VAL A 129 5.03 -3.99 3.44
N VAL A 130 4.06 -4.13 2.55
CA VAL A 130 2.88 -3.27 2.45
C VAL A 130 1.65 -4.15 2.62
N LEU A 131 0.89 -3.96 3.70
CA LEU A 131 -0.37 -4.67 3.93
C LEU A 131 -1.53 -3.80 3.47
N THR A 132 -2.51 -4.39 2.78
CA THR A 132 -3.84 -3.77 2.60
C THR A 132 -4.51 -3.55 3.94
N SER A 133 -4.36 -2.35 4.51
CA SER A 133 -5.03 -1.98 5.75
C SER A 133 -6.54 -1.92 5.53
N LYS A 134 -6.95 -1.34 4.39
CA LYS A 134 -8.33 -1.23 3.90
C LYS A 134 -8.32 -1.25 2.38
N HIS A 135 -9.06 -2.18 1.77
CA HIS A 135 -9.29 -2.22 0.32
C HIS A 135 -10.59 -1.50 -0.06
N HIS A 136 -11.00 -1.52 -1.34
CA HIS A 136 -12.19 -0.81 -1.84
C HIS A 136 -13.51 -1.25 -1.20
N GLU A 137 -13.53 -2.44 -0.58
CA GLU A 137 -14.67 -2.93 0.22
C GLU A 137 -14.83 -2.21 1.58
N GLY A 138 -13.86 -1.38 1.97
CA GLY A 138 -13.91 -0.61 3.22
C GLY A 138 -13.64 -1.40 4.50
N PHE A 139 -13.43 -2.71 4.42
CA PHE A 139 -13.13 -3.52 5.60
C PHE A 139 -11.71 -3.24 6.10
N CYS A 140 -11.59 -2.87 7.38
CA CYS A 140 -10.30 -2.48 7.97
C CYS A 140 -9.65 -3.64 8.74
N LEU A 141 -8.36 -3.90 8.51
CA LEU A 141 -7.57 -4.92 9.20
C LEU A 141 -7.01 -4.47 10.57
N TRP A 142 -7.59 -3.42 11.15
CA TRP A 142 -7.21 -2.84 12.44
C TRP A 142 -8.44 -2.26 13.15
N PRO A 143 -8.40 -1.90 14.45
CA PRO A 143 -9.52 -1.30 15.18
C PRO A 143 -9.78 0.14 14.73
N CYS A 144 -10.20 0.28 13.48
CA CYS A 144 -10.27 1.52 12.74
C CYS A 144 -11.39 2.44 13.25
N PRO A 145 -11.07 3.70 13.60
CA PRO A 145 -12.09 4.70 13.89
C PRO A 145 -13.06 4.87 12.70
N ALA A 146 -14.32 5.13 12.97
CA ALA A 146 -15.37 5.31 11.96
C ALA A 146 -15.76 4.06 11.11
N SER A 147 -15.14 2.89 11.32
CA SER A 147 -15.54 1.61 10.68
C SER A 147 -16.12 0.61 11.70
N TRP A 148 -17.06 1.07 12.54
CA TRP A 148 -17.69 0.22 13.55
C TRP A 148 -18.34 -1.02 12.92
N ASN A 149 -18.05 -2.20 13.48
CA ASN A 149 -18.55 -3.50 13.01
C ASN A 149 -18.17 -3.87 11.56
N TRP A 150 -17.22 -3.14 10.95
CA TRP A 150 -16.67 -3.42 9.63
C TRP A 150 -15.13 -3.39 9.66
N ASN A 151 -14.59 -4.08 10.66
CA ASN A 151 -13.16 -4.24 10.86
C ASN A 151 -12.83 -5.58 11.55
N SER A 152 -11.58 -6.03 11.41
CA SER A 152 -11.10 -7.34 11.90
C SER A 152 -11.13 -7.54 13.41
N VAL A 153 -11.27 -6.48 14.20
CA VAL A 153 -11.37 -6.54 15.66
C VAL A 153 -12.82 -6.75 16.09
N ASP A 154 -13.76 -6.04 15.46
CA ASP A 154 -15.18 -6.12 15.80
C ASP A 154 -15.84 -7.40 15.26
N ILE A 155 -15.44 -7.88 14.08
CA ILE A 155 -16.03 -9.04 13.43
C ILE A 155 -14.97 -9.92 12.76
N GLY A 156 -15.25 -11.22 12.69
CA GLY A 156 -14.40 -12.17 11.97
C GLY A 156 -13.26 -12.69 12.87
N PRO A 157 -12.00 -12.23 12.71
CA PRO A 157 -10.85 -12.69 13.48
C PRO A 157 -10.86 -12.28 14.96
N HIS A 158 -11.46 -11.13 15.29
CA HIS A 158 -11.36 -10.46 16.59
C HIS A 158 -9.91 -10.15 17.01
N GLN A 159 -9.10 -9.72 16.04
CA GLN A 159 -7.66 -9.47 16.20
C GLN A 159 -7.25 -8.22 15.43
N ASP A 160 -6.26 -7.49 15.96
CA ASP A 160 -5.62 -6.37 15.26
C ASP A 160 -4.55 -6.92 14.31
N LEU A 161 -4.99 -7.39 13.14
CA LEU A 161 -4.14 -8.06 12.15
C LEU A 161 -3.01 -7.14 11.66
N ALA A 162 -3.32 -5.88 11.38
CA ALA A 162 -2.35 -4.87 10.95
C ALA A 162 -1.29 -4.62 12.02
N GLY A 163 -1.70 -4.46 13.28
CA GLY A 163 -0.79 -4.21 14.40
C GLY A 163 0.09 -5.40 14.72
N GLU A 164 -0.46 -6.62 14.70
CA GLU A 164 0.29 -7.84 14.95
C GLU A 164 1.33 -8.12 13.85
N LEU A 165 0.95 -7.96 12.57
CA LEU A 165 1.90 -8.11 11.47
C LEU A 165 3.00 -7.04 11.52
N SER A 166 2.65 -5.78 11.81
CA SER A 166 3.61 -4.69 11.91
C SER A 166 4.70 -4.98 12.95
N LYS A 167 4.30 -5.46 14.14
CA LYS A 167 5.25 -5.83 15.19
C LYS A 167 6.20 -6.93 14.72
N ALA A 168 5.69 -7.97 14.05
CA ALA A 168 6.50 -9.08 13.58
C ALA A 168 7.47 -8.68 12.45
N VAL A 169 7.00 -7.88 11.49
CA VAL A 169 7.80 -7.36 10.35
C VAL A 169 8.94 -6.49 10.87
N VAL A 170 8.64 -5.53 11.75
CA VAL A 170 9.66 -4.64 12.35
C VAL A 170 10.65 -5.44 13.22
N ALA A 171 10.20 -6.45 13.96
CA ALA A 171 11.08 -7.31 14.74
C ALA A 171 12.06 -8.12 13.88
N ARG A 172 11.77 -8.31 12.59
CA ARG A 172 12.68 -8.93 11.60
C ARG A 172 13.57 -7.91 10.88
N GLY A 173 13.52 -6.63 11.26
CA GLY A 173 14.33 -5.57 10.65
C GLY A 173 13.84 -5.11 9.28
N LEU A 174 12.60 -5.47 8.90
CA LEU A 174 11.95 -5.01 7.69
C LEU A 174 11.18 -3.71 7.95
N LYS A 175 11.05 -2.87 6.93
CA LYS A 175 10.18 -1.68 6.98
C LYS A 175 8.72 -2.11 6.78
N MET A 176 7.80 -1.59 7.59
CA MET A 176 6.37 -1.88 7.46
C MET A 176 5.64 -0.69 6.86
N GLY A 177 4.73 -0.94 5.93
CA GLY A 177 3.88 0.05 5.30
C GLY A 177 2.45 -0.44 5.16
N PHE A 178 1.56 0.47 4.78
CA PHE A 178 0.17 0.15 4.55
C PHE A 178 -0.31 0.67 3.21
N TYR A 179 -1.08 -0.17 2.55
CA TYR A 179 -1.98 0.24 1.50
C TYR A 179 -3.29 0.74 2.08
N TYR A 180 -3.85 1.78 1.48
CA TYR A 180 -5.14 2.34 1.86
C TYR A 180 -5.94 2.78 0.62
N SER A 181 -7.12 2.20 0.43
CA SER A 181 -8.09 2.66 -0.56
C SER A 181 -8.76 3.97 -0.14
N LEU A 182 -8.59 5.02 -0.94
CA LEU A 182 -9.18 6.34 -0.69
C LEU A 182 -10.71 6.29 -0.73
N TYR A 183 -11.29 5.54 -1.66
CA TYR A 183 -12.73 5.35 -1.75
C TYR A 183 -13.20 4.01 -1.18
N GLU A 184 -14.52 3.87 -1.01
CA GLU A 184 -15.19 2.64 -0.63
C GLU A 184 -16.41 2.44 -1.55
N TRP A 185 -16.48 1.32 -2.29
CA TRP A 185 -17.48 1.11 -3.36
C TRP A 185 -18.90 1.44 -2.92
N TYR A 186 -19.29 1.00 -1.73
CA TYR A 186 -20.67 1.05 -1.27
C TYR A 186 -20.85 1.78 0.05
N ASN A 187 -19.87 2.60 0.45
CA ASN A 187 -20.06 3.48 1.60
C ASN A 187 -21.11 4.55 1.26
N PRO A 188 -22.19 4.71 2.06
CA PRO A 188 -23.23 5.67 1.77
C PRO A 188 -22.74 7.12 1.66
N LEU A 189 -21.74 7.53 2.46
CA LEU A 189 -21.18 8.87 2.38
C LEU A 189 -20.43 9.09 1.07
N TYR A 190 -19.71 8.08 0.57
CA TYR A 190 -19.02 8.14 -0.72
C TYR A 190 -20.01 8.20 -1.88
N LEU A 191 -20.99 7.28 -1.91
CA LEU A 191 -22.03 7.21 -2.95
C LEU A 191 -22.87 8.49 -3.04
N GLN A 192 -23.04 9.21 -1.94
CA GLN A 192 -23.78 10.48 -1.89
C GLN A 192 -22.90 11.70 -2.19
N HIS A 193 -21.62 11.50 -2.53
CA HIS A 193 -20.62 12.58 -2.68
C HIS A 193 -20.61 13.54 -1.49
N SER A 194 -20.79 13.00 -0.29
CA SER A 194 -20.82 13.81 0.93
C SER A 194 -19.41 14.32 1.24
N ALA A 195 -19.27 15.63 1.46
CA ALA A 195 -18.02 16.21 1.98
C ALA A 195 -17.59 15.58 3.33
N SER A 196 -18.53 14.96 4.06
CA SER A 196 -18.25 14.23 5.30
C SER A 196 -17.54 12.89 5.07
N TYR A 197 -17.57 12.32 3.85
CA TYR A 197 -16.79 11.12 3.55
C TYR A 197 -15.29 11.40 3.73
N VAL A 198 -14.78 12.45 3.10
CA VAL A 198 -13.34 12.74 3.15
C VAL A 198 -12.92 13.20 4.54
N THR A 199 -13.62 14.19 5.09
CA THR A 199 -13.21 14.86 6.35
C THR A 199 -13.61 14.11 7.62
N GLY A 200 -14.71 13.36 7.59
CA GLY A 200 -15.27 12.66 8.75
C GLY A 200 -15.03 11.15 8.77
N HIS A 201 -14.66 10.56 7.63
CA HIS A 201 -14.43 9.11 7.51
C HIS A 201 -13.01 8.82 7.03
N MET A 202 -12.65 9.20 5.80
CA MET A 202 -11.38 8.82 5.17
C MET A 202 -10.13 9.39 5.86
N VAL A 203 -10.05 10.71 6.07
CA VAL A 203 -8.87 11.36 6.68
C VAL A 203 -8.64 10.91 8.13
N PRO A 204 -9.67 10.84 9.00
CA PRO A 204 -9.50 10.30 10.35
C PRO A 204 -8.92 8.88 10.38
N GLN A 205 -9.35 7.99 9.46
CA GLN A 205 -8.81 6.63 9.36
C GLN A 205 -7.33 6.62 8.99
N MET A 206 -6.93 7.40 7.98
CA MET A 206 -5.52 7.48 7.57
C MET A 206 -4.64 8.08 8.68
N LYS A 207 -5.12 9.09 9.40
CA LYS A 207 -4.39 9.66 10.55
C LYS A 207 -4.22 8.64 11.66
N ASP A 208 -5.28 7.91 12.03
CA ASP A 208 -5.20 6.85 13.03
C ASP A 208 -4.19 5.77 12.61
N LEU A 209 -4.24 5.31 11.36
CA LEU A 209 -3.31 4.31 10.84
C LEU A 209 -1.85 4.77 10.95
N VAL A 210 -1.58 6.03 10.61
CA VAL A 210 -0.23 6.64 10.71
C VAL A 210 0.23 6.79 12.16
N GLU A 211 -0.61 7.37 13.02
CA GLU A 211 -0.29 7.63 14.43
C GLU A 211 -0.15 6.34 15.24
N ARG A 212 -0.93 5.31 14.91
CA ARG A 212 -0.96 4.04 15.64
C ARG A 212 0.23 3.15 15.29
N TYR A 213 0.58 3.04 14.02
CA TYR A 213 1.53 2.02 13.54
C TYR A 213 2.84 2.57 12.99
N HIS A 214 2.95 3.88 12.82
CA HIS A 214 4.17 4.53 12.36
C HIS A 214 4.73 3.91 11.06
N PRO A 215 3.92 3.80 9.99
CA PRO A 215 4.35 3.14 8.76
C PRO A 215 5.49 3.89 8.09
N SER A 216 6.38 3.12 7.45
CA SER A 216 7.42 3.62 6.56
C SER A 216 6.91 3.88 5.15
N ILE A 217 5.77 3.29 4.75
CA ILE A 217 5.11 3.54 3.46
C ILE A 217 3.63 3.75 3.70
N LEU A 218 3.05 4.80 3.12
CA LEU A 218 1.61 4.92 2.93
C LEU A 218 1.32 4.89 1.43
N TRP A 219 0.73 3.79 0.98
CA TRP A 219 0.50 3.47 -0.42
C TRP A 219 -0.99 3.63 -0.72
N THR A 220 -1.41 4.71 -1.36
CA THR A 220 -2.84 4.97 -1.60
C THR A 220 -3.31 4.42 -2.95
N ASP A 221 -4.62 4.26 -3.11
CA ASP A 221 -5.22 3.83 -4.37
C ASP A 221 -6.70 4.22 -4.44
N GLY A 222 -7.31 4.03 -5.61
CA GLY A 222 -8.73 4.27 -5.80
C GLY A 222 -9.08 5.76 -5.99
N GLU A 223 -8.08 6.56 -6.35
CA GLU A 223 -8.19 7.98 -6.67
C GLU A 223 -8.84 8.25 -8.04
N TRP A 224 -9.08 7.21 -8.84
CA TRP A 224 -9.36 7.25 -10.29
C TRP A 224 -10.38 8.29 -10.75
N GLU A 225 -11.46 8.49 -10.00
CA GLU A 225 -12.59 9.31 -10.44
C GLU A 225 -12.48 10.78 -9.99
N GLN A 226 -11.72 11.03 -8.93
CA GLN A 226 -11.75 12.30 -8.20
C GLN A 226 -10.37 12.96 -8.15
N PRO A 227 -10.31 14.30 -8.27
CA PRO A 227 -9.04 15.01 -8.20
C PRO A 227 -8.45 15.01 -6.79
N SER A 228 -7.15 15.27 -6.66
CA SER A 228 -6.47 15.36 -5.36
C SER A 228 -7.08 16.42 -4.43
N SER A 229 -7.70 17.46 -5.00
CA SER A 229 -8.44 18.48 -4.26
C SER A 229 -9.73 17.96 -3.62
N TYR A 230 -10.41 16.98 -4.23
CA TYR A 230 -11.57 16.33 -3.61
C TYR A 230 -11.14 15.49 -2.41
N TRP A 231 -10.02 14.79 -2.54
CA TRP A 231 -9.47 13.93 -1.48
C TRP A 231 -8.80 14.70 -0.34
N HIS A 232 -8.64 16.03 -0.46
CA HIS A 232 -7.81 16.82 0.44
C HIS A 232 -6.38 16.26 0.58
N SER A 233 -5.84 15.71 -0.51
CA SER A 233 -4.57 14.97 -0.47
C SER A 233 -3.41 15.85 -0.05
N THR A 234 -3.31 17.08 -0.56
CA THR A 234 -2.19 17.97 -0.24
C THR A 234 -2.24 18.47 1.21
N ASP A 235 -3.44 18.71 1.76
CA ASP A 235 -3.63 19.04 3.18
C ASP A 235 -3.16 17.89 4.08
N PHE A 236 -3.55 16.66 3.74
CA PHE A 236 -3.15 15.47 4.49
C PHE A 236 -1.63 15.22 4.38
N LEU A 237 -1.04 15.37 3.19
CA LEU A 237 0.39 15.17 2.97
C LEU A 237 1.24 16.25 3.64
N ALA A 238 0.78 17.50 3.69
CA ALA A 238 1.45 18.55 4.45
C ALA A 238 1.49 18.20 5.96
N TRP A 239 0.37 17.74 6.54
CA TRP A 239 0.39 17.21 7.90
C TRP A 239 1.33 16.01 8.04
N LEU A 240 1.30 15.08 7.08
CA LEU A 240 2.12 13.87 7.11
C LEU A 240 3.62 14.20 7.15
N PHE A 241 4.06 15.19 6.38
CA PHE A 241 5.47 15.57 6.26
C PHE A 241 5.94 16.58 7.30
N ASN A 242 5.04 17.32 7.94
CA ASN A 242 5.40 18.33 8.93
C ASN A 242 5.22 17.86 10.38
N ASP A 243 4.11 17.17 10.66
CA ASP A 243 3.59 17.01 12.01
C ASP A 243 3.48 15.55 12.46
N SER A 244 3.32 14.61 11.51
CA SER A 244 3.17 13.19 11.85
C SER A 244 4.42 12.60 12.52
N PRO A 245 4.29 11.49 13.27
CA PRO A 245 5.42 10.86 13.93
C PRO A 245 6.37 10.13 12.97
N VAL A 246 6.03 10.05 11.67
CA VAL A 246 6.80 9.34 10.63
C VAL A 246 7.40 10.27 9.58
N LYS A 247 7.27 11.59 9.78
CA LYS A 247 7.66 12.64 8.82
C LYS A 247 9.07 12.52 8.24
N SER A 248 10.03 11.98 9.00
CA SER A 248 11.42 11.82 8.56
C SER A 248 11.63 10.64 7.60
N ASP A 249 10.80 9.61 7.70
CA ASP A 249 11.11 8.28 7.13
C ASP A 249 10.06 7.79 6.13
N ILE A 250 8.83 8.32 6.19
CA ILE A 250 7.73 7.81 5.37
C ILE A 250 7.93 8.09 3.88
N VAL A 251 7.44 7.19 3.02
CA VAL A 251 7.28 7.40 1.58
C VAL A 251 5.82 7.22 1.16
N ILE A 252 5.45 7.91 0.09
CA ILE A 252 4.11 7.87 -0.51
C ILE A 252 4.23 7.66 -2.02
N ASN A 253 3.29 6.93 -2.58
CA ASN A 253 3.19 6.72 -4.03
C ASN A 253 2.55 7.93 -4.74
N ASP A 254 2.17 7.76 -6.00
CA ASP A 254 1.61 8.78 -6.89
C ASP A 254 0.09 8.68 -7.10
N ARG A 255 -0.62 7.96 -6.23
CA ARG A 255 -2.06 7.66 -6.36
C ARG A 255 -2.90 8.49 -5.40
N TRP A 256 -2.84 9.82 -5.52
CA TRP A 256 -3.48 10.79 -4.61
C TRP A 256 -4.59 11.62 -5.26
N GLY A 257 -4.78 11.50 -6.56
CA GLY A 257 -5.84 12.11 -7.37
C GLY A 257 -5.78 11.58 -8.78
N LYS A 258 -6.89 11.67 -9.53
CA LYS A 258 -6.92 11.20 -10.94
C LYS A 258 -5.84 11.83 -11.83
N GLU A 259 -5.32 12.99 -11.44
CA GLU A 259 -4.26 13.75 -12.11
C GLU A 259 -2.84 13.46 -11.61
N THR A 260 -2.65 12.71 -10.51
CA THR A 260 -1.35 12.63 -9.83
C THR A 260 -0.44 11.50 -10.31
N ARG A 261 -1.00 10.40 -10.82
CA ARG A 261 -0.17 9.28 -11.29
C ARG A 261 0.84 9.77 -12.34
N GLY A 262 2.10 9.35 -12.22
CA GLY A 262 3.19 9.78 -13.08
C GLY A 262 3.53 11.28 -13.06
N ALA A 263 2.93 12.08 -12.17
CA ALA A 263 3.08 13.54 -12.12
C ALA A 263 3.44 14.07 -10.73
N ASP A 264 2.79 13.56 -9.68
CA ASP A 264 2.90 14.04 -8.30
C ASP A 264 2.98 12.87 -7.33
N GLY A 265 3.75 13.02 -6.24
CA GLY A 265 3.95 11.97 -5.24
C GLY A 265 5.42 11.64 -5.00
N GLY A 266 5.69 10.81 -3.99
CA GLY A 266 7.06 10.48 -3.58
C GLY A 266 7.76 9.49 -4.52
N PHE A 267 7.01 8.58 -5.13
CA PHE A 267 7.48 7.68 -6.19
C PHE A 267 6.31 7.32 -7.12
N TYR A 268 6.62 7.02 -8.38
CA TYR A 268 5.62 6.65 -9.37
C TYR A 268 5.30 5.17 -9.35
N THR A 269 4.09 4.78 -9.73
CA THR A 269 3.68 3.38 -9.73
C THR A 269 3.33 2.88 -11.13
N SER A 270 3.74 1.65 -11.41
CA SER A 270 3.20 0.85 -12.51
C SER A 270 2.61 -0.44 -12.00
N GLU A 271 1.68 -0.99 -12.76
CA GLU A 271 0.92 -2.18 -12.41
C GLU A 271 0.90 -3.14 -13.60
N TYR A 272 1.43 -4.35 -13.43
CA TYR A 272 1.63 -5.31 -14.53
C TYR A 272 2.35 -4.70 -15.76
N GLY A 273 3.34 -3.84 -15.51
CA GLY A 273 4.10 -3.10 -16.53
C GLY A 273 3.37 -1.92 -17.16
N MET A 274 2.16 -1.59 -16.67
CA MET A 274 1.31 -0.54 -17.21
C MET A 274 1.25 0.68 -16.27
N ALA A 275 1.22 1.87 -16.87
CA ALA A 275 0.96 3.14 -16.21
C ALA A 275 -0.04 3.94 -17.05
N HIS A 276 -1.17 4.33 -16.45
CA HIS A 276 -2.28 5.02 -17.15
C HIS A 276 -2.75 4.32 -18.44
N GLY A 277 -2.82 2.99 -18.42
CA GLY A 277 -3.22 2.21 -19.60
C GLY A 277 -2.21 2.24 -20.75
N LYS A 278 -0.97 2.69 -20.51
CA LYS A 278 0.17 2.62 -21.45
C LYS A 278 1.31 1.85 -20.82
N GLN A 279 2.26 1.38 -21.63
CA GLN A 279 3.49 0.80 -21.12
C GLN A 279 4.21 1.83 -20.23
N ALA A 280 4.61 1.44 -19.03
CA ALA A 280 5.34 2.32 -18.13
C ALA A 280 6.74 2.63 -18.68
N GLU A 281 7.06 3.92 -18.84
CA GLU A 281 8.36 4.41 -19.31
C GLU A 281 9.00 5.34 -18.26
N TYR A 282 9.10 4.87 -17.01
CA TYR A 282 9.63 5.67 -15.89
C TYR A 282 11.15 5.65 -15.74
N ALA A 283 11.84 4.91 -16.62
CA ALA A 283 13.29 4.79 -16.56
C ALA A 283 13.95 6.18 -16.52
N SER A 284 14.82 6.39 -15.51
CA SER A 284 15.70 7.56 -15.35
C SER A 284 15.10 8.94 -15.04
N VAL A 285 13.78 9.09 -14.89
CA VAL A 285 13.15 10.42 -14.66
C VAL A 285 12.78 10.67 -13.20
N HIS A 286 12.23 9.67 -12.52
CA HIS A 286 11.78 9.75 -11.12
C HIS A 286 11.89 8.38 -10.45
N LYS A 287 11.96 8.32 -9.12
CA LYS A 287 11.87 7.03 -8.42
C LYS A 287 10.50 6.41 -8.72
N TRP A 288 10.48 5.10 -8.98
CA TRP A 288 9.25 4.38 -9.28
C TRP A 288 9.27 2.97 -8.68
N GLU A 289 8.09 2.34 -8.64
CA GLU A 289 7.85 1.00 -8.12
C GLU A 289 6.88 0.25 -9.03
N GLU A 290 7.26 -0.95 -9.46
CA GLU A 290 6.37 -1.90 -10.12
C GLU A 290 5.62 -2.70 -9.06
N CYS A 291 4.30 -2.76 -9.15
CA CYS A 291 3.47 -3.65 -8.33
C CYS A 291 2.72 -4.66 -9.20
N GLN A 292 2.70 -5.93 -8.77
CA GLN A 292 1.90 -6.98 -9.41
C GLN A 292 1.86 -8.24 -8.54
N GLY A 293 0.83 -9.06 -8.73
CA GLY A 293 0.78 -10.41 -8.17
C GLY A 293 1.81 -11.37 -8.76
N ILE A 294 2.05 -12.46 -8.04
CA ILE A 294 2.72 -13.64 -8.61
C ILE A 294 1.85 -14.23 -9.73
N GLY A 295 0.53 -14.24 -9.53
CA GLY A 295 -0.48 -14.60 -10.51
C GLY A 295 -1.07 -13.39 -11.25
N LYS A 296 -2.34 -13.50 -11.63
CA LYS A 296 -3.15 -12.47 -12.31
C LYS A 296 -3.97 -11.62 -11.34
N SER A 297 -4.22 -12.14 -10.14
CA SER A 297 -4.95 -11.45 -9.06
C SER A 297 -3.97 -11.00 -7.97
N PHE A 298 -4.34 -9.95 -7.21
CA PHE A 298 -3.68 -9.63 -5.95
C PHE A 298 -4.26 -10.47 -4.80
N GLY A 299 -5.58 -10.42 -4.61
CA GLY A 299 -6.26 -11.28 -3.65
C GLY A 299 -6.16 -12.75 -4.04
N TYR A 300 -6.16 -13.66 -3.05
CA TYR A 300 -6.14 -15.11 -3.31
C TYR A 300 -7.28 -15.52 -4.25
N ASN A 301 -6.94 -16.09 -5.41
CA ASN A 301 -7.92 -16.63 -6.36
C ASN A 301 -7.79 -18.16 -6.46
N ARG A 302 -8.79 -18.88 -5.94
CA ARG A 302 -8.80 -20.36 -5.94
C ARG A 302 -8.92 -20.97 -7.34
N MET A 303 -9.23 -20.15 -8.35
CA MET A 303 -9.37 -20.57 -9.74
C MET A 303 -8.04 -20.52 -10.51
N GLU A 304 -7.03 -19.84 -9.98
CA GLU A 304 -5.71 -19.86 -10.59
C GLU A 304 -5.01 -21.19 -10.36
N THR A 305 -4.25 -21.60 -11.36
CA THR A 305 -3.46 -22.81 -11.36
C THR A 305 -1.97 -22.46 -11.40
N ALA A 306 -1.10 -23.46 -11.22
CA ALA A 306 0.34 -23.24 -11.30
C ALA A 306 0.80 -22.59 -12.63
N SER A 307 0.06 -22.74 -13.73
CA SER A 307 0.37 -22.08 -15.01
C SER A 307 0.00 -20.60 -15.06
N ASP A 308 -0.84 -20.11 -14.14
CA ASP A 308 -1.17 -18.69 -14.03
C ASP A 308 -0.12 -17.93 -13.22
N TYR A 309 0.68 -18.65 -12.42
CA TYR A 309 1.74 -18.10 -11.57
C TYR A 309 3.04 -17.94 -12.35
N LYS A 310 3.72 -16.81 -12.15
CA LYS A 310 5.09 -16.63 -12.65
C LYS A 310 6.02 -17.65 -12.00
N SER A 311 6.86 -18.27 -12.82
CA SER A 311 7.98 -19.06 -12.33
C SER A 311 8.99 -18.20 -11.58
N ALA A 312 9.80 -18.82 -10.70
CA ALA A 312 10.88 -18.13 -10.00
C ALA A 312 11.84 -17.40 -10.96
N ALA A 313 12.14 -17.98 -12.12
CA ALA A 313 13.00 -17.34 -13.12
C ALA A 313 12.36 -16.05 -13.69
N GLN A 314 11.06 -16.06 -13.96
CA GLN A 314 10.34 -14.87 -14.42
C GLN A 314 10.30 -13.79 -13.34
N LEU A 315 10.10 -14.16 -12.07
CA LEU A 315 10.12 -13.21 -10.94
C LEU A 315 11.51 -12.59 -10.75
N ILE A 316 12.57 -13.38 -10.86
CA ILE A 316 13.96 -12.88 -10.78
C ILE A 316 14.24 -11.92 -11.95
N HIS A 317 13.83 -12.26 -13.17
CA HIS A 317 14.00 -11.37 -14.32
C HIS A 317 13.21 -10.07 -14.16
N LEU A 318 11.98 -10.14 -13.64
CA LEU A 318 11.18 -8.96 -13.32
C LEU A 318 11.89 -8.05 -12.32
N LEU A 319 12.39 -8.61 -11.22
CA LEU A 319 13.16 -7.85 -10.23
C LEU A 319 14.40 -7.20 -10.84
N VAL A 320 15.18 -7.95 -11.63
CA VAL A 320 16.40 -7.44 -12.29
C VAL A 320 16.06 -6.31 -13.25
N ASP A 321 15.01 -6.46 -14.07
CA ASP A 321 14.57 -5.44 -15.04
C ASP A 321 14.09 -4.16 -14.34
N SER A 322 13.24 -4.28 -13.32
CA SER A 322 12.76 -3.14 -12.52
C SER A 322 13.93 -2.39 -11.88
N VAL A 323 14.86 -3.11 -11.23
CA VAL A 323 16.02 -2.52 -10.54
C VAL A 323 17.00 -1.88 -11.53
N ALA A 324 17.27 -2.51 -12.67
CA ALA A 324 18.15 -1.97 -13.70
C ALA A 324 17.61 -0.64 -14.28
N LYS A 325 16.28 -0.46 -14.28
CA LYS A 325 15.59 0.77 -14.69
C LYS A 325 15.38 1.77 -13.54
N GLY A 326 16.00 1.54 -12.38
CA GLY A 326 15.96 2.44 -11.21
C GLY A 326 14.75 2.26 -10.30
N GLY A 327 13.86 1.31 -10.60
CA GLY A 327 12.66 1.04 -9.82
C GLY A 327 12.88 0.12 -8.61
N ASN A 328 11.83 -0.06 -7.84
CA ASN A 328 11.65 -1.19 -6.93
C ASN A 328 10.61 -2.17 -7.49
N LEU A 329 10.60 -3.40 -7.00
CA LEU A 329 9.52 -4.36 -7.20
C LEU A 329 8.77 -4.57 -5.88
N LEU A 330 7.48 -4.29 -5.88
CA LEU A 330 6.54 -4.62 -4.82
C LEU A 330 5.69 -5.82 -5.28
N LEU A 331 6.15 -7.03 -4.94
CA LEU A 331 5.53 -8.27 -5.38
C LEU A 331 4.41 -8.66 -4.43
N ASP A 332 3.20 -8.81 -4.96
CA ASP A 332 2.03 -9.16 -4.18
C ASP A 332 1.90 -10.67 -3.94
N ILE A 333 1.45 -10.99 -2.72
CA ILE A 333 0.92 -12.29 -2.33
C ILE A 333 -0.54 -12.14 -1.88
N GLY A 334 -1.37 -13.11 -2.24
CA GLY A 334 -2.74 -13.25 -1.77
C GLY A 334 -2.89 -14.41 -0.79
N PRO A 335 -2.93 -14.17 0.54
CA PRO A 335 -3.19 -15.21 1.53
C PRO A 335 -4.64 -15.68 1.51
N THR A 336 -4.87 -16.91 1.94
CA THR A 336 -6.20 -17.50 2.17
C THR A 336 -6.88 -16.86 3.38
N ALA A 337 -8.21 -16.96 3.49
CA ALA A 337 -8.97 -16.35 4.61
C ALA A 337 -8.61 -16.86 6.01
N ASP A 338 -7.92 -17.99 6.13
CA ASP A 338 -7.41 -18.54 7.38
C ASP A 338 -6.04 -17.99 7.78
N GLY A 339 -5.30 -17.32 6.90
CA GLY A 339 -3.99 -16.72 7.19
C GLY A 339 -2.80 -17.65 6.96
#